data_AF-A0A3D3JY30-F1
#
_entry.id   AF-A0A3D3JY30-F1
#
_cell.length_a   1.000
_cell.length_b   1.000
_cell.length_c   1.000
_cell.angle_alpha   90.00
_cell.angle_beta   90.00
_cell.angle_gamma   90.00
#
_symmetry.space_group_name_H-M   'P 1'
#
loop_
_entity.id
_entity.type
_entity.pdbx_description
1 polymer ?
#
loop_
_entity_poly.entity_id
_entity_poly.type
_entity_poly.pdbx_seq_one_letter_code
_entity_poly.pdbx_strand_id
1 'polypeptide(L)'
;ALMQIQEAILMNPDRVACIIIEPIQAEGGDNHFRDEFFVGLRNLCDENEVLLIFDEVQTGIGITGKMWAFQHFSVTPDIISFGKKTQVCGVLANKEKFDEIPNNVFRESSRINSTFGGNFIDMLRLQLTLEVIEKENLVENARVVGDYLLEGLKELEQKFPEKLSNARGRGLMCAIDLPTGADRDKMREVLYDDGLIILACGDRSIRFRPHLNVTKEEIQLALDKIVNNIDKI
;
A
#
# COMPACT_ATOMS: atom_id res chain seq x y z
N ALA A 1 -9.36 -16.33 9.49
CA ALA A 1 -9.09 -15.79 8.14
C ALA A 1 -9.07 -16.89 7.09
N LEU A 2 -7.95 -17.60 6.84
CA LEU A 2 -7.87 -18.58 5.72
C LEU A 2 -8.97 -19.65 5.74
N MET A 3 -9.27 -20.25 6.90
CA MET A 3 -10.37 -21.24 7.01
C MET A 3 -11.74 -20.65 6.63
N GLN A 4 -12.00 -19.39 6.99
CA GLN A 4 -13.27 -18.71 6.67
C GLN A 4 -13.36 -18.38 5.17
N ILE A 5 -12.22 -18.06 4.55
CA ILE A 5 -12.15 -17.84 3.10
C ILE A 5 -12.40 -19.16 2.36
N GLN A 6 -11.76 -20.24 2.81
CA GLN A 6 -12.00 -21.58 2.28
C GLN A 6 -13.46 -22.01 2.43
N GLU A 7 -14.05 -21.81 3.60
CA GLU A 7 -15.48 -22.08 3.84
C GLU A 7 -16.37 -21.27 2.90
N ALA A 8 -16.08 -19.98 2.69
CA ALA A 8 -16.83 -19.13 1.76
C ALA A 8 -16.75 -19.62 0.31
N ILE A 9 -15.59 -20.10 -0.14
CA ILE A 9 -15.42 -20.72 -1.46
C ILE A 9 -16.23 -22.02 -1.56
N LEU A 10 -16.11 -22.90 -0.57
CA LEU A 10 -16.80 -24.20 -0.54
C LEU A 10 -18.32 -24.06 -0.46
N MET A 11 -18.83 -23.02 0.21
CA MET A 11 -20.26 -22.72 0.26
C MET A 11 -20.80 -22.14 -1.06
N ASN A 12 -19.92 -21.73 -1.98
CA ASN A 12 -20.26 -21.09 -3.26
C ASN A 12 -19.49 -21.76 -4.42
N PRO A 13 -19.64 -23.08 -4.63
CA PRO A 13 -18.88 -23.82 -5.64
C PRO A 13 -19.13 -23.22 -7.03
N ASP A 14 -18.06 -23.05 -7.81
CA ASP A 14 -18.06 -22.48 -9.17
C ASP A 14 -18.62 -21.05 -9.28
N ARG A 15 -18.80 -20.34 -8.16
CA ARG A 15 -19.36 -18.98 -8.12
C ARG A 15 -18.38 -17.91 -7.68
N VAL A 16 -17.21 -18.30 -7.16
CA VAL A 16 -16.16 -17.37 -6.76
C VAL A 16 -15.13 -17.28 -7.89
N ALA A 17 -15.00 -16.11 -8.52
CA ALA A 17 -14.07 -15.92 -9.63
C ALA A 17 -12.68 -15.42 -9.20
N CYS A 18 -12.62 -14.63 -8.12
CA CYS A 18 -11.37 -14.07 -7.64
C CYS A 18 -11.41 -13.71 -6.15
N ILE A 19 -10.23 -13.60 -5.55
CA ILE A 19 -9.98 -12.91 -4.29
C ILE A 19 -9.21 -11.63 -4.60
N ILE A 20 -9.69 -10.50 -4.11
CA ILE A 20 -9.03 -9.19 -4.24
C ILE A 20 -8.59 -8.71 -2.87
N ILE A 21 -7.33 -8.31 -2.73
CA ILE A 21 -6.79 -7.84 -1.46
C ILE A 21 -5.65 -6.82 -1.66
N GLU A 22 -5.59 -5.81 -0.80
CA GLU A 22 -4.42 -4.91 -0.73
C GLU A 22 -3.21 -5.66 -0.08
N PRO A 23 -1.99 -5.56 -0.61
CA PRO A 23 -0.80 -6.13 0.04
C PRO A 23 -0.55 -5.57 1.45
N ILE A 24 -0.96 -4.31 1.68
CA ILE A 24 -1.05 -3.62 2.97
C ILE A 24 -2.34 -2.82 2.94
N GLN A 25 -3.29 -3.08 3.82
CA GLN A 25 -4.57 -2.35 3.83
C GLN A 25 -4.34 -0.93 4.31
N ALA A 26 -4.47 0.04 3.40
CA ALA A 26 -3.98 1.38 3.70
C ALA A 26 -5.01 2.24 4.42
N GLU A 27 -6.22 2.41 3.87
CA GLU A 27 -7.27 3.22 4.50
C GLU A 27 -7.74 2.60 5.83
N GLY A 28 -7.79 1.27 5.88
CA GLY A 28 -8.22 0.49 7.05
C GLY A 28 -7.28 0.55 8.26
N GLY A 29 -6.15 1.27 8.16
CA GLY A 29 -5.22 1.45 9.27
C GLY A 29 -3.81 0.93 9.01
N ASP A 30 -3.30 1.00 7.78
CA ASP A 30 -1.98 0.45 7.42
C ASP A 30 -1.78 -0.97 7.99
N ASN A 31 -2.74 -1.88 7.76
CA ASN A 31 -2.68 -3.24 8.29
C ASN A 31 -1.76 -4.10 7.42
N HIS A 32 -0.66 -4.56 8.02
CA HIS A 32 0.31 -5.43 7.36
C HIS A 32 -0.05 -6.90 7.54
N PHE A 33 0.15 -7.68 6.48
CA PHE A 33 0.04 -9.13 6.54
C PHE A 33 1.42 -9.79 6.52
N ARG A 34 1.49 -10.99 7.09
CA ARG A 34 2.69 -11.83 6.99
C ARG A 34 2.69 -12.60 5.68
N ASP A 35 3.88 -12.98 5.21
CA ASP A 35 4.05 -13.73 3.96
C ASP A 35 3.25 -15.03 3.93
N GLU A 36 3.19 -15.74 5.06
CA GLU A 36 2.50 -17.02 5.17
C GLU A 36 0.99 -16.91 4.90
N PHE A 37 0.40 -15.75 5.17
CA PHE A 37 -1.01 -15.51 4.84
C PHE A 37 -1.22 -15.46 3.33
N PHE A 38 -0.34 -14.75 2.60
CA PHE A 38 -0.43 -14.68 1.14
C PHE A 38 -0.10 -16.01 0.48
N VAL A 39 0.88 -16.77 1.00
CA VAL A 39 1.15 -18.13 0.53
C VAL A 39 -0.09 -19.02 0.70
N GLY A 40 -0.76 -18.95 1.86
CA GLY A 40 -2.01 -19.64 2.09
C GLY A 40 -3.13 -19.22 1.13
N LEU A 41 -3.26 -17.93 0.83
CA LEU A 41 -4.23 -17.42 -0.15
C LEU A 41 -3.94 -17.92 -1.56
N ARG A 42 -2.66 -17.93 -1.98
CA ARG A 42 -2.26 -18.42 -3.30
C ARG A 42 -2.62 -19.90 -3.46
N ASN A 43 -2.29 -20.73 -2.48
CA ASN A 43 -2.62 -22.15 -2.49
C ASN A 43 -4.14 -22.36 -2.58
N LEU A 44 -4.93 -21.64 -1.78
CA LEU A 44 -6.39 -21.71 -1.86
C LEU A 44 -6.91 -21.28 -3.25
N CYS A 45 -6.33 -20.24 -3.83
CA CYS A 45 -6.70 -19.78 -5.17
C CYS A 45 -6.40 -20.86 -6.23
N ASP A 46 -5.22 -21.48 -6.17
CA ASP A 46 -4.80 -22.50 -7.13
C ASP A 46 -5.62 -23.78 -7.01
N GLU A 47 -5.88 -24.25 -5.78
CA GLU A 47 -6.69 -25.45 -5.50
C GLU A 47 -8.15 -25.32 -5.95
N ASN A 48 -8.67 -24.11 -6.04
CA ASN A 48 -10.09 -23.84 -6.32
C ASN A 48 -10.31 -23.11 -7.67
N GLU A 49 -9.26 -22.98 -8.50
CA GLU A 49 -9.31 -22.26 -9.79
C GLU A 49 -9.82 -20.81 -9.68
N VAL A 50 -9.48 -20.14 -8.58
CA VAL A 50 -9.84 -18.75 -8.28
C VAL A 50 -8.66 -17.83 -8.61
N LEU A 51 -8.90 -16.65 -9.17
CA LEU A 51 -7.83 -15.67 -9.41
C LEU A 51 -7.44 -14.93 -8.14
N LEU A 52 -6.15 -14.70 -7.92
CA LEU A 52 -5.64 -13.81 -6.88
C LEU A 52 -5.29 -12.45 -7.47
N ILE A 53 -5.90 -11.40 -6.95
CA ILE A 53 -5.69 -10.02 -7.38
C ILE A 53 -5.14 -9.20 -6.23
N PHE A 54 -4.03 -8.51 -6.46
CA PHE A 54 -3.53 -7.52 -5.52
C PHE A 54 -3.92 -6.10 -5.94
N ASP A 55 -4.57 -5.39 -5.02
CA ASP A 55 -4.84 -3.96 -5.20
C ASP A 55 -3.63 -3.14 -4.76
N GLU A 56 -2.82 -2.74 -5.74
CA GLU A 56 -1.61 -1.95 -5.56
C GLU A 56 -1.82 -0.46 -5.84
N VAL A 57 -3.07 0.00 -5.90
CA VAL A 57 -3.38 1.41 -6.17
C VAL A 57 -2.69 2.34 -5.15
N GLN A 58 -2.55 1.93 -3.89
CA GLN A 58 -1.85 2.73 -2.87
C GLN A 58 -0.40 2.28 -2.60
N THR A 59 -0.17 0.96 -2.60
CA THR A 59 1.12 0.35 -2.23
C THR A 59 2.13 0.32 -3.37
N GLY A 60 1.68 0.48 -4.61
CA GLY A 60 2.53 0.45 -5.79
C GLY A 60 3.39 1.71 -5.98
N ILE A 61 4.27 1.60 -6.97
CA ILE A 61 5.21 2.62 -7.44
C ILE A 61 6.15 3.07 -6.31
N GLY A 62 6.95 2.12 -5.80
CA GLY A 62 8.17 2.42 -5.06
C GLY A 62 8.00 2.70 -3.56
N ILE A 63 6.81 3.06 -3.08
CA ILE A 63 6.64 3.58 -1.71
C ILE A 63 7.06 2.61 -0.62
N THR A 64 6.97 1.30 -0.87
CA THR A 64 7.38 0.26 0.10
C THR A 64 8.86 -0.11 0.03
N GLY A 65 9.65 0.55 -0.82
CA GLY A 65 11.04 0.17 -1.09
C GLY A 65 11.21 -0.95 -2.12
N LYS A 66 10.12 -1.33 -2.81
CA LYS A 66 10.12 -2.10 -4.07
C LYS A 66 9.14 -1.43 -5.03
N MET A 67 9.26 -1.73 -6.33
CA MET A 67 8.38 -1.12 -7.33
C MET A 67 6.91 -1.46 -7.06
N TRP A 68 6.63 -2.70 -6.69
CA TRP A 68 5.32 -3.19 -6.27
C TRP A 68 5.44 -3.89 -4.92
N ALA A 69 4.46 -3.71 -4.05
CA ALA A 69 4.52 -4.29 -2.71
C ALA A 69 4.46 -5.82 -2.72
N PHE A 70 3.80 -6.43 -3.71
CA PHE A 70 3.72 -7.89 -3.85
C PHE A 70 5.10 -8.53 -3.93
N GLN A 71 6.10 -7.82 -4.47
CA GLN A 71 7.46 -8.31 -4.63
C GLN A 71 8.15 -8.55 -3.28
N HIS A 72 7.57 -8.09 -2.17
CA HIS A 72 8.06 -8.41 -0.82
C HIS A 72 7.58 -9.76 -0.30
N PHE A 73 6.64 -10.40 -0.98
CA PHE A 73 6.06 -11.67 -0.61
C PHE A 73 6.51 -12.77 -1.58
N SER A 74 6.37 -14.02 -1.16
CA SER A 74 6.76 -15.21 -1.94
C SER A 74 5.71 -15.59 -2.99
N VAL A 75 4.74 -14.70 -3.27
CA VAL A 75 3.56 -14.95 -4.09
C VAL A 75 3.50 -13.99 -5.26
N THR A 76 3.18 -14.52 -6.44
CA THR A 76 2.85 -13.72 -7.62
C THR A 76 1.32 -13.72 -7.81
N PRO A 77 0.66 -12.55 -7.84
CA PRO A 77 -0.77 -12.47 -8.14
C PRO A 77 -1.04 -12.69 -9.63
N ASP A 78 -2.28 -13.03 -9.97
CA ASP A 78 -2.72 -13.17 -11.37
C ASP A 78 -2.98 -11.81 -12.00
N ILE A 79 -3.43 -10.83 -11.22
CA ILE A 79 -3.58 -9.42 -11.62
C ILE A 79 -3.06 -8.51 -10.50
N ILE A 80 -2.46 -7.38 -10.88
CA ILE A 80 -2.39 -6.21 -10.01
C ILE A 80 -3.24 -5.07 -10.57
N SER A 81 -4.00 -4.37 -9.72
CA SER A 81 -4.57 -3.06 -10.07
C SER A 81 -3.66 -1.93 -9.59
N PHE A 82 -3.55 -0.87 -10.38
CA PHE A 82 -2.69 0.28 -10.08
C PHE A 82 -3.38 1.61 -10.36
N GLY A 83 -2.91 2.66 -9.69
CA GLY A 83 -3.46 4.00 -9.75
C GLY A 83 -2.66 4.99 -8.90
N LYS A 84 -3.31 6.09 -8.50
CA LYS A 84 -2.72 7.16 -7.66
C LYS A 84 -1.39 7.68 -8.22
N LYS A 85 -0.26 7.14 -7.76
CA LYS A 85 1.09 7.56 -8.18
C LYS A 85 1.28 7.43 -9.68
N THR A 86 0.65 6.41 -10.30
CA THR A 86 0.73 6.18 -11.74
C THR A 86 0.04 7.24 -12.58
N GLN A 87 -0.76 8.14 -12.00
CA GLN A 87 -1.60 9.12 -12.70
C GLN A 87 -2.72 8.45 -13.53
N VAL A 88 -2.36 7.68 -14.56
CA VAL A 88 -3.26 6.76 -15.25
C VAL A 88 -3.45 5.48 -14.44
N CYS A 89 -4.70 5.01 -14.31
CA CYS A 89 -5.03 3.77 -13.61
C CYS A 89 -5.13 2.60 -14.60
N GLY A 90 -5.05 1.37 -14.10
CA GLY A 90 -5.21 0.19 -14.92
C GLY A 90 -4.95 -1.10 -14.16
N VAL A 91 -4.75 -2.17 -14.94
CA VAL A 91 -4.39 -3.50 -14.43
C VAL A 91 -3.20 -4.05 -15.22
N LEU A 92 -2.32 -4.80 -14.55
CA LEU A 92 -1.37 -5.70 -15.21
C LEU A 92 -1.81 -7.13 -14.91
N ALA A 93 -2.00 -7.93 -15.95
CA ALA A 93 -2.41 -9.32 -15.84
C ALA A 93 -1.25 -10.26 -16.18
N ASN A 94 -1.12 -11.35 -15.44
CA ASN A 94 -0.16 -12.40 -15.70
C ASN A 94 -0.49 -13.08 -17.03
N LYS A 95 0.39 -12.88 -18.02
CA LYS A 95 0.21 -13.38 -19.38
C LYS A 95 0.06 -14.91 -19.42
N GLU A 96 0.91 -15.63 -18.69
CA GLU A 96 0.92 -17.10 -18.70
C GLU A 96 -0.40 -17.64 -18.16
N LYS A 97 -0.88 -17.08 -17.04
CA LYS A 97 -2.15 -17.49 -16.44
C LYS A 97 -3.34 -17.21 -17.35
N PHE A 98 -3.41 -16.02 -17.95
CA PHE A 98 -4.55 -15.64 -18.77
C PHE A 98 -4.56 -16.33 -20.14
N ASP A 99 -3.39 -16.65 -20.71
CA ASP A 99 -3.30 -17.37 -21.98
C ASP A 99 -3.73 -18.85 -21.86
N GLU A 100 -3.96 -19.39 -20.65
CA GLU A 100 -4.67 -20.68 -20.43
C GLU A 100 -6.11 -20.66 -20.98
N ILE A 101 -6.72 -19.47 -21.06
CA ILE A 101 -8.06 -19.24 -21.61
C ILE A 101 -7.91 -18.52 -22.97
N PRO A 102 -8.11 -19.21 -24.12
CA PRO A 102 -7.81 -18.65 -25.45
C PRO A 102 -8.57 -17.35 -25.77
N ASN A 103 -9.83 -17.25 -25.34
CA ASN A 103 -10.71 -16.11 -25.56
C ASN A 103 -10.85 -15.26 -24.29
N ASN A 104 -9.77 -15.09 -23.52
CA ASN A 104 -9.81 -14.22 -22.35
C ASN A 104 -10.06 -12.75 -22.74
N VAL A 105 -10.41 -11.95 -21.72
CA VAL A 105 -10.83 -10.55 -21.86
C VAL A 105 -9.78 -9.64 -22.52
N PHE A 106 -8.49 -10.01 -22.47
CA PHE A 106 -7.38 -9.26 -23.09
C PHE A 106 -7.10 -9.67 -24.54
N ARG A 107 -7.75 -10.74 -25.03
CA ARG A 107 -7.65 -11.24 -26.41
C ARG A 107 -8.91 -10.96 -27.21
N GLU A 108 -10.07 -11.10 -26.58
CA GLU A 108 -11.36 -10.89 -27.23
C GLU A 108 -11.72 -9.40 -27.29
N SER A 109 -12.01 -8.93 -28.51
CA SER A 109 -12.24 -7.51 -28.76
C SER A 109 -13.46 -6.97 -28.02
N SER A 110 -13.39 -5.70 -27.62
CA SER A 110 -14.49 -4.95 -27.00
C SER A 110 -15.01 -5.48 -25.66
N ARG A 111 -14.28 -6.39 -25.00
CA ARG A 111 -14.65 -6.89 -23.66
C ARG A 111 -14.32 -5.90 -22.53
N ILE A 112 -13.24 -5.14 -22.65
CA ILE A 112 -12.89 -4.01 -21.77
C ILE A 112 -12.68 -2.78 -22.65
N ASN A 113 -13.39 -1.69 -22.35
CA ASN A 113 -13.21 -0.44 -23.08
C ASN A 113 -13.63 0.78 -22.23
N SER A 114 -13.13 1.96 -22.60
CA SER A 114 -13.63 3.25 -22.15
C SER A 114 -13.44 4.29 -23.27
N THR A 115 -14.18 5.40 -23.25
CA THR A 115 -14.09 6.42 -24.30
C THR A 115 -12.68 6.98 -24.50
N PHE A 116 -11.92 7.16 -23.41
CA PHE A 116 -10.59 7.77 -23.46
C PHE A 116 -9.44 6.76 -23.33
N GLY A 117 -9.65 5.57 -22.77
CA GLY A 117 -8.57 4.60 -22.57
C GLY A 117 -7.47 5.08 -21.62
N GLY A 118 -7.80 6.00 -20.70
CA GLY A 118 -6.83 6.74 -19.89
C GLY A 118 -6.53 8.13 -20.46
N ASN A 119 -5.96 9.02 -19.64
CA ASN A 119 -5.64 10.38 -20.07
C ASN A 119 -4.22 10.41 -20.67
N PHE A 120 -4.09 10.90 -21.91
CA PHE A 120 -2.81 10.99 -22.61
C PHE A 120 -1.77 11.84 -21.88
N ILE A 121 -2.18 12.95 -21.25
CA ILE A 121 -1.28 13.81 -20.47
C ILE A 121 -0.79 13.10 -19.20
N ASP A 122 -1.63 12.24 -18.62
CA ASP A 122 -1.25 11.44 -17.45
C ASP A 122 -0.27 10.33 -17.84
N MET A 123 -0.42 9.73 -19.02
CA MET A 123 0.53 8.76 -19.56
C MET A 123 1.92 9.39 -19.77
N LEU A 124 2.00 10.58 -20.39
CA LEU A 124 3.27 11.28 -20.56
C LEU A 124 3.92 11.67 -19.23
N ARG A 125 3.11 12.16 -18.28
CA ARG A 125 3.60 12.50 -16.94
C ARG A 125 4.09 11.27 -16.19
N LEU A 126 3.39 10.14 -16.29
CA LEU A 126 3.82 8.87 -15.71
C LEU A 126 5.16 8.44 -16.28
N GLN A 127 5.32 8.47 -17.61
CA GLN A 127 6.58 8.08 -18.25
C GLN A 127 7.76 8.89 -17.67
N LEU A 128 7.66 10.22 -17.67
CA LEU A 128 8.69 11.09 -17.12
C LEU A 128 8.95 10.83 -15.63
N THR A 129 7.89 10.54 -14.86
CA THR A 129 8.00 10.20 -13.44
C THR A 129 8.78 8.89 -13.24
N LEU A 130 8.51 7.87 -14.05
CA LEU A 130 9.21 6.59 -13.99
C LEU A 130 10.69 6.73 -14.38
N GLU A 131 11.00 7.54 -15.40
CA GLU A 131 12.38 7.85 -15.81
C GLU A 131 13.16 8.52 -14.66
N VAL A 132 12.54 9.44 -13.92
CA VAL A 132 13.14 10.06 -12.73
C VAL A 132 13.31 9.05 -11.59
N ILE A 133 12.30 8.22 -11.31
CA ILE A 133 12.37 7.17 -10.28
C ILE A 133 13.56 6.24 -10.54
N GLU A 134 13.78 5.84 -11.80
CA GLU A 134 14.91 5.00 -12.19
C GLU A 134 16.24 5.76 -12.07
N LYS A 135 16.36 6.93 -12.70
CA LYS A 135 17.59 7.72 -12.77
C LYS A 135 18.12 8.12 -11.39
N GLU A 136 17.23 8.50 -10.48
CA GLU A 136 17.57 8.97 -9.14
C GLU A 136 17.49 7.86 -8.08
N ASN A 137 17.24 6.62 -8.50
CA ASN A 137 17.14 5.44 -7.64
C ASN A 137 16.16 5.63 -6.46
N LEU A 138 15.00 6.22 -6.74
CA LEU A 138 14.05 6.66 -5.71
C LEU A 138 13.36 5.51 -4.96
N VAL A 139 13.28 4.32 -5.57
CA VAL A 139 12.79 3.12 -4.87
C VAL A 139 13.75 2.72 -3.75
N GLU A 140 15.06 2.78 -3.99
CA GLU A 140 16.07 2.51 -2.97
C GLU A 140 16.09 3.63 -1.92
N ASN A 141 15.91 4.89 -2.32
CA ASN A 141 15.74 5.97 -1.34
C ASN A 141 14.53 5.71 -0.42
N ALA A 142 13.39 5.28 -0.98
CA ALA A 142 12.21 4.94 -0.19
C ALA A 142 12.46 3.78 0.78
N ARG A 143 13.32 2.82 0.42
CA ARG A 143 13.77 1.78 1.35
C ARG A 143 14.61 2.37 2.48
N VAL A 144 15.68 3.09 2.14
CA VAL A 144 16.66 3.62 3.12
C VAL A 144 16.06 4.66 4.06
N VAL A 145 15.32 5.63 3.53
CA VAL A 145 14.69 6.70 4.33
C VAL A 145 13.43 6.17 5.03
N GLY A 146 12.77 5.18 4.45
CA GLY A 146 11.69 4.44 5.10
C GLY A 146 12.14 3.68 6.35
N ASP A 147 13.28 3.00 6.28
CA ASP A 147 13.88 2.32 7.45
C ASP A 147 14.15 3.33 8.58
N TYR A 148 14.68 4.51 8.23
CA TYR A 148 14.91 5.61 9.19
C TYR A 148 13.61 6.15 9.81
N LEU A 149 12.57 6.36 9.00
CA LEU A 149 11.25 6.77 9.49
C LEU A 149 10.68 5.74 10.46
N LEU A 150 10.71 4.46 10.12
CA LEU A 150 10.16 3.40 10.96
C LEU A 150 10.93 3.25 12.28
N GLU A 151 12.26 3.36 12.24
CA GLU A 151 13.09 3.38 13.44
C GLU A 151 12.71 4.54 14.36
N GLY A 152 12.62 5.76 13.82
CA GLY A 152 12.17 6.93 14.57
C GLY A 152 10.78 6.76 15.19
N LEU A 153 9.81 6.19 14.46
CA LEU A 153 8.48 5.92 15.03
C LEU A 153 8.53 4.91 16.19
N LYS A 154 9.37 3.88 16.10
CA LYS A 154 9.56 2.91 17.19
C LYS A 154 10.23 3.54 18.41
N GLU A 155 11.18 4.46 18.20
CA GLU A 155 11.77 5.24 19.30
C GLU A 155 10.72 6.13 19.98
N LEU A 156 9.82 6.76 19.22
CA LEU A 156 8.72 7.54 19.78
C LEU A 156 7.75 6.68 20.58
N GLU A 157 7.39 5.49 20.09
CA GLU A 157 6.60 4.50 20.83
C GLU A 157 7.27 4.11 22.16
N GLN A 158 8.58 3.87 22.16
CA GLN A 158 9.32 3.57 23.40
C GLN A 158 9.40 4.75 24.37
N LYS A 159 9.51 5.97 23.85
CA LYS A 159 9.60 7.19 24.66
C LYS A 159 8.26 7.62 25.24
N PHE A 160 7.16 7.37 24.52
CA PHE A 160 5.80 7.77 24.90
C PHE A 160 4.81 6.59 24.85
N PRO A 161 5.04 5.50 25.61
CA PRO A 161 4.27 4.26 25.49
C PRO A 161 2.79 4.40 25.87
N GLU A 162 2.43 5.41 26.66
CA GLU A 162 1.04 5.72 27.04
C GLU A 162 0.29 6.53 25.96
N LYS A 163 1.01 7.07 24.97
CA LYS A 163 0.47 7.98 23.94
C LYS A 163 0.62 7.45 22.52
N LEU A 164 1.60 6.58 22.30
CA LEU A 164 1.92 6.04 20.99
C LEU A 164 2.14 4.55 21.09
N SER A 165 1.61 3.80 20.13
CA SER A 165 1.80 2.35 20.06
C SER A 165 1.77 1.85 18.62
N ASN A 166 2.19 0.61 18.41
CA ASN A 166 2.02 -0.11 17.15
C ASN A 166 2.68 0.61 15.96
N ALA A 167 3.91 1.11 16.14
CA ALA A 167 4.69 1.66 15.05
C ALA A 167 4.96 0.57 14.00
N ARG A 168 4.51 0.81 12.76
CA ARG A 168 4.57 -0.17 11.68
C ARG A 168 4.82 0.50 10.34
N GLY A 169 5.39 -0.25 9.41
CA GLY A 169 5.59 0.24 8.07
C GLY A 169 6.50 -0.63 7.22
N ARG A 170 6.57 -0.26 5.95
CA ARG A 170 7.49 -0.83 4.95
C ARG A 170 7.87 0.28 3.99
N GLY A 171 9.17 0.55 3.82
CA GLY A 171 9.63 1.74 3.10
C GLY A 171 9.03 3.01 3.69
N LEU A 172 8.63 3.96 2.85
CA LEU A 172 8.01 5.22 3.27
C LEU A 172 6.52 5.09 3.64
N MET A 173 5.95 3.89 3.53
CA MET A 173 4.58 3.61 3.94
C MET A 173 4.57 3.17 5.41
N CYS A 174 4.46 4.14 6.32
CA CYS A 174 4.48 3.92 7.76
C CYS A 174 3.25 4.51 8.46
N ALA A 175 2.94 3.99 9.66
CA ALA A 175 1.88 4.48 10.53
C ALA A 175 2.20 4.22 12.02
N ILE A 176 1.49 4.92 12.90
CA ILE A 176 1.54 4.74 14.35
C ILE A 176 0.16 5.00 14.95
N ASP A 177 -0.19 4.28 16.01
CA ASP A 177 -1.48 4.39 16.71
C ASP A 177 -1.41 5.39 17.86
N LEU A 178 -2.50 6.14 18.05
CA LEU A 178 -2.79 6.91 19.24
C LEU A 178 -3.77 6.15 20.15
N PRO A 179 -3.98 6.57 21.41
CA PRO A 179 -4.80 5.80 22.35
C PRO A 179 -6.25 5.69 21.88
N THR A 180 -6.79 6.80 21.35
CA THR A 180 -8.15 6.87 20.82
C THR A 180 -8.22 7.61 19.48
N GLY A 181 -9.36 7.48 18.77
CA GLY A 181 -9.62 8.27 17.56
C GLY A 181 -9.72 9.78 17.82
N ALA A 182 -10.16 10.19 19.01
CA ALA A 182 -10.19 11.60 19.40
C ALA A 182 -8.77 12.17 19.56
N ASP A 183 -7.87 11.40 20.19
CA ASP A 183 -6.46 11.79 20.32
C ASP A 183 -5.79 11.85 18.94
N ARG A 184 -6.10 10.90 18.06
CA ARG A 184 -5.64 10.90 16.66
C ARG A 184 -6.05 12.16 15.93
N ASP A 185 -7.33 12.52 15.99
CA ASP A 185 -7.83 13.72 15.33
C ASP A 185 -7.22 14.98 15.94
N LYS A 186 -7.06 15.03 17.27
CA LYS A 186 -6.39 16.14 17.95
C LYS A 186 -4.94 16.28 17.53
N MET A 187 -4.21 15.17 17.43
CA MET A 187 -2.82 15.15 16.94
C MET A 187 -2.72 15.71 15.53
N ARG A 188 -3.64 15.33 14.64
CA ARG A 188 -3.67 15.83 13.26
C ARG A 188 -3.90 17.35 13.22
N GLU A 189 -4.80 17.87 14.04
CA GLU A 189 -5.03 19.32 14.15
C GLU A 189 -3.79 20.07 14.62
N VAL A 190 -3.15 19.64 15.73
CA VAL A 190 -1.97 20.33 16.27
C VAL A 190 -0.77 20.27 15.33
N LEU A 191 -0.61 19.16 14.60
CA LEU A 191 0.43 19.04 13.57
C LEU A 191 0.14 19.93 12.36
N TYR A 192 -1.13 20.05 11.95
CA TYR A 192 -1.52 20.93 10.86
C TYR A 192 -1.26 22.41 11.20
N ASP A 193 -1.60 22.83 12.42
CA ASP A 193 -1.29 24.18 12.93
C ASP A 193 0.22 24.43 13.02
N ASP A 194 1.01 23.37 13.22
CA ASP A 194 2.48 23.38 13.17
C ASP A 194 3.03 23.10 11.74
N GLY A 195 2.21 23.23 10.70
CA GLY A 195 2.64 23.16 9.30
C GLY A 195 3.00 21.76 8.79
N LEU A 196 2.63 20.69 9.50
CA LEU A 196 2.79 19.30 9.07
C LEU A 196 1.43 18.69 8.68
N ILE A 197 1.26 18.38 7.40
CA ILE A 197 0.08 17.67 6.91
C ILE A 197 0.30 16.16 7.07
N ILE A 198 -0.51 15.53 7.92
CA ILE A 198 -0.52 14.07 8.10
C ILE A 198 -1.94 13.53 7.93
N LEU A 199 -2.04 12.30 7.44
CA LEU A 199 -3.34 11.66 7.21
C LEU A 199 -3.70 10.72 8.34
N ALA A 200 -5.00 10.63 8.61
CA ALA A 200 -5.60 9.57 9.40
C ALA A 200 -5.69 8.26 8.58
N CYS A 201 -5.64 7.11 9.27
CA CYS A 201 -6.15 5.83 8.78
C CYS A 201 -6.67 4.99 9.94
N GLY A 202 -7.57 4.05 9.64
CA GLY A 202 -8.27 3.26 10.65
C GLY A 202 -8.90 4.12 11.75
N ASP A 203 -9.17 3.49 12.89
CA ASP A 203 -9.89 4.12 13.99
C ASP A 203 -9.03 5.12 14.77
N ARG A 204 -7.72 4.89 14.87
CA ARG A 204 -6.85 5.63 15.81
C ARG A 204 -5.43 5.91 15.30
N SER A 205 -5.15 5.68 14.02
CA SER A 205 -3.79 5.81 13.48
C SER A 205 -3.60 7.11 12.69
N ILE A 206 -2.38 7.63 12.73
CA ILE A 206 -1.83 8.56 11.75
C ILE A 206 -0.86 7.82 10.83
N ARG A 207 -0.76 8.24 9.57
CA ARG A 207 0.05 7.60 8.54
C ARG A 207 0.88 8.58 7.73
N PHE A 208 2.04 8.11 7.33
CA PHE A 208 3.06 8.84 6.58
C PHE A 208 3.00 8.42 5.12
N ARG A 209 2.92 9.41 4.23
CA ARG A 209 2.93 9.26 2.77
C ARG A 209 3.82 10.33 2.11
N PRO A 210 5.09 10.45 2.50
CA PRO A 210 5.98 11.43 1.90
C PRO A 210 6.29 11.06 0.43
N HIS A 211 6.88 12.01 -0.30
CA HIS A 211 7.38 11.78 -1.65
C HIS A 211 8.57 10.81 -1.65
N LEU A 212 8.83 10.11 -2.76
CA LEU A 212 9.92 9.12 -2.83
C LEU A 212 11.32 9.73 -2.71
N ASN A 213 11.45 11.04 -2.94
CA ASN A 213 12.70 11.81 -2.81
C ASN A 213 12.84 12.51 -1.45
N VAL A 214 11.96 12.23 -0.48
CA VAL A 214 12.05 12.80 0.88
C VAL A 214 13.42 12.47 1.51
N THR A 215 14.00 13.43 2.22
CA THR A 215 15.29 13.26 2.88
C THR A 215 15.14 12.84 4.35
N LYS A 216 16.22 12.35 4.96
CA LYS A 216 16.21 12.01 6.39
C LYS A 216 16.00 13.25 7.27
N GLU A 217 16.50 14.40 6.85
CA GLU A 217 16.32 15.68 7.54
C GLU A 217 14.85 16.11 7.55
N GLU A 218 14.13 15.93 6.43
CA GLU A 218 12.69 16.20 6.35
C GLU A 218 11.88 15.22 7.22
N ILE A 219 12.27 13.94 7.25
CA ILE A 219 11.68 12.96 8.17
C ILE A 219 11.93 13.34 9.63
N GLN A 220 13.17 13.73 9.97
CA GLN A 220 13.51 14.16 11.32
C GLN A 220 12.67 15.36 11.75
N LEU A 221 12.49 16.34 10.86
CA LEU A 221 11.63 17.49 11.11
C LEU A 221 10.19 17.05 11.45
N ALA A 222 9.64 16.07 10.74
CA ALA A 222 8.31 15.55 11.03
C ALA A 222 8.22 14.83 12.38
N LEU A 223 9.25 14.04 12.73
CA LEU A 223 9.33 13.35 14.03
C LEU A 223 9.47 14.37 15.19
N ASP A 224 10.30 15.39 15.03
CA ASP A 224 10.48 16.46 16.02
C ASP A 224 9.17 17.21 16.26
N LYS A 225 8.39 17.48 15.22
CA LYS A 225 7.05 18.08 15.35
C LYS A 225 6.10 17.19 16.14
N ILE A 226 6.16 15.87 15.97
CA ILE A 226 5.38 14.94 16.78
C ILE A 226 5.79 15.04 18.25
N VAL A 227 7.08 15.02 18.55
CA VAL A 227 7.61 15.16 19.91
C VAL A 227 7.17 16.47 20.56
N ASN A 228 7.31 17.59 19.84
CA ASN A 228 7.01 18.92 20.37
C ASN A 228 5.52 19.15 20.65
N ASN A 229 4.64 18.34 20.06
CA ASN A 229 3.20 18.45 20.21
C ASN A 229 2.58 17.28 21.02
N ILE A 230 3.38 16.31 21.48
CA ILE A 230 2.86 15.09 22.12
C ILE A 230 2.11 15.34 23.44
N ASP A 231 2.46 16.40 24.17
CA ASP A 231 1.79 16.75 25.44
C ASP A 231 0.46 17.49 25.22
N LYS A 232 0.12 17.83 23.97
CA LYS A 232 -1.15 18.50 23.60
C LYS A 232 -2.29 17.52 23.31
N ILE A 233 -2.00 16.22 23.35
CA ILE A 233 -2.94 15.10 23.20
C ILE A 233 -3.02 14.29 24.49
#